data_AF-A0A852MA30-F1
#
_entry.id   AF-A0A852MA30-F1
#
_cell.length_a   1.000
_cell.length_b   1.000
_cell.length_c   1.000
_cell.angle_alpha   90.00
_cell.angle_beta   90.00
_cell.angle_gamma   90.00
#
_symmetry.space_group_name_H-M   'P 1'
#
loop_
_entity.id
_entity.type
_entity.pdbx_description
1 polymer ?
#
loop_
_entity_poly.entity_id
_entity_poly.type
_entity_poly.pdbx_seq_one_letter_code
_entity_poly.pdbx_strand_id
1 'polypeptide(L)'
;ELAVLLAVLGAARAFSTCRSLDLEAARRKRIEAVRGQILSKLRLSEPPKAESPAWPLPEEVQALYNSTQELLQQRARLQPPERPDEYYAKE
;
A
#
# COMPACT_ATOMS: atom_id res chain seq x y z
N GLU A 1 -7.58 46.38 -2.86
CA GLU A 1 -8.03 45.27 -2.00
C GLU A 1 -7.62 43.88 -2.54
N LEU A 2 -7.94 43.54 -3.80
CA LEU A 2 -7.54 42.26 -4.43
C LEU A 2 -6.02 41.95 -4.41
N ALA A 3 -5.18 42.96 -4.65
CA ALA A 3 -3.72 42.78 -4.66
C ALA A 3 -3.14 42.36 -3.31
N VAL A 4 -3.72 42.87 -2.21
CA VAL A 4 -3.31 42.53 -0.84
C VAL A 4 -3.71 41.09 -0.51
N LEU A 5 -4.91 40.67 -0.92
CA LEU A 5 -5.37 39.28 -0.78
C LEU A 5 -4.46 38.28 -1.52
N LEU A 6 -4.04 38.60 -2.75
CA LEU A 6 -3.11 37.76 -3.52
C LEU A 6 -1.73 37.68 -2.84
N ALA A 7 -1.22 38.78 -2.30
CA ALA A 7 0.04 38.81 -1.59
C ALA A 7 -0.01 37.96 -0.30
N VAL A 8 -1.10 38.05 0.47
CA VAL A 8 -1.30 37.26 1.70
C VAL A 8 -1.44 35.77 1.37
N LEU A 9 -2.16 35.40 0.30
CA LEU A 9 -2.28 34.01 -0.14
C LEU A 9 -0.95 33.42 -0.60
N GLY A 10 -0.15 34.21 -1.33
CA GLY A 10 1.20 33.85 -1.74
C GLY A 10 2.14 33.65 -0.55
N ALA A 11 2.11 34.55 0.43
CA ALA A 11 2.87 34.43 1.67
C ALA A 11 2.45 33.21 2.50
N ALA A 12 1.14 32.99 2.70
CA ALA A 12 0.61 31.84 3.42
C ALA A 12 1.01 30.50 2.76
N ARG A 13 1.02 30.45 1.43
CA ARG A 13 1.49 29.28 0.67
C ARG A 13 3.00 29.07 0.77
N ALA A 14 3.79 30.14 0.94
CA ALA A 14 5.23 30.08 1.15
C ALA A 14 5.62 29.64 2.59
N PHE A 15 4.79 29.94 3.60
CA PHE A 15 4.95 29.44 4.97
C PHE A 15 4.39 28.02 5.17
N SER A 16 3.59 27.52 4.22
CA SER A 16 3.17 26.12 4.22
C SER A 16 4.32 25.22 3.76
N THR A 17 4.88 24.45 4.67
CA THR A 17 5.94 23.47 4.39
C THR A 17 5.43 22.23 3.63
N CYS A 18 4.10 22.05 3.55
CA CYS A 18 3.47 20.92 2.88
C CYS A 18 3.35 21.17 1.37
N ARG A 19 4.20 20.51 0.58
CA ARG A 19 4.03 20.44 -0.88
C ARG A 19 2.76 19.67 -1.21
N SER A 20 1.99 20.14 -2.20
CA SER A 20 0.82 19.41 -2.70
C SER A 20 1.25 18.00 -3.15
N LEU A 21 0.65 16.98 -2.53
CA LEU A 21 0.93 15.59 -2.83
C LEU A 21 0.11 15.14 -4.04
N ASP A 22 0.79 14.73 -5.11
CA ASP A 22 0.16 14.06 -6.24
C ASP A 22 -0.05 12.57 -5.88
N LEU A 23 -1.27 12.25 -5.49
CA LEU A 23 -1.67 10.90 -5.11
C LEU A 23 -1.58 9.92 -6.28
N GLU A 24 -1.78 10.37 -7.51
CA GLU A 24 -1.67 9.50 -8.70
C GLU A 24 -0.21 9.14 -8.97
N ALA A 25 0.70 10.11 -8.85
CA ALA A 25 2.13 9.82 -8.93
C ALA A 25 2.60 8.88 -7.81
N ALA A 26 2.11 9.08 -6.57
CA ALA A 26 2.41 8.19 -5.45
C ALA A 26 1.87 6.78 -5.66
N ARG A 27 0.63 6.65 -6.17
CA ARG A 27 0.00 5.36 -6.49
C ARG A 27 0.78 4.59 -7.55
N ARG A 28 1.21 5.26 -8.64
CA ARG A 28 2.04 4.63 -9.69
C ARG A 28 3.36 4.11 -9.12
N LYS A 29 4.06 4.91 -8.31
CA LYS A 29 5.29 4.47 -7.63
C LYS A 29 5.04 3.27 -6.71
N ARG A 30 3.91 3.26 -6.01
CA ARG A 30 3.53 2.14 -5.14
C ARG A 30 3.27 0.85 -5.93
N ILE A 31 2.62 0.95 -7.10
CA ILE A 31 2.39 -0.21 -7.98
C ILE A 31 3.71 -0.85 -8.39
N GLU A 32 4.69 -0.05 -8.84
CA GLU A 32 6.00 -0.58 -9.25
C GLU A 32 6.79 -1.17 -8.07
N ALA A 33 6.71 -0.54 -6.89
CA ALA A 33 7.31 -1.09 -5.68
C ALA A 33 6.70 -2.45 -5.30
N VAL A 34 5.36 -2.57 -5.35
CA VAL A 34 4.65 -3.83 -5.08
C VAL A 34 4.99 -4.89 -6.13
N ARG A 35 5.09 -4.50 -7.42
CA ARG A 35 5.53 -5.40 -8.51
C ARG A 35 6.90 -6.01 -8.18
N GLY A 36 7.89 -5.18 -7.86
CA GLY A 36 9.23 -5.64 -7.48
C GLY A 36 9.23 -6.48 -6.20
N GLN A 37 8.40 -6.12 -5.21
CA GLN A 37 8.28 -6.86 -3.97
C GLN A 37 7.73 -8.28 -4.18
N ILE A 38 6.71 -8.44 -5.02
CA ILE A 38 6.13 -9.76 -5.36
C ILE A 38 7.19 -10.62 -6.04
N LEU A 39 7.85 -10.09 -7.08
CA LEU A 39 8.90 -10.83 -7.81
C LEU A 39 10.07 -11.22 -6.91
N SER A 40 10.52 -10.31 -6.04
CA SER A 40 11.59 -10.60 -5.07
C SER A 40 11.21 -11.70 -4.07
N LYS A 41 9.98 -11.67 -3.54
CA LYS A 41 9.48 -12.70 -2.61
C LYS A 41 9.40 -14.08 -3.26
N LEU A 42 9.02 -14.13 -4.54
CA LEU A 42 8.97 -15.35 -5.34
C LEU A 42 10.35 -15.76 -5.90
N ARG A 43 11.38 -14.92 -5.72
CA ARG A 43 12.73 -15.09 -6.30
C ARG A 43 12.71 -15.20 -7.82
N LEU A 44 11.84 -14.42 -8.47
CA LEU A 44 11.71 -14.32 -9.91
C LEU A 44 12.31 -12.99 -10.39
N SER A 45 12.99 -13.00 -11.53
CA SER A 45 13.49 -11.77 -12.18
C SER A 45 12.42 -11.09 -13.03
N GLU A 46 11.49 -11.86 -13.58
CA GLU A 46 10.41 -11.40 -14.46
C GLU A 46 9.14 -12.23 -14.23
N PRO A 47 7.96 -11.71 -14.60
CA PRO A 47 6.72 -12.46 -14.54
C PRO A 47 6.79 -13.74 -15.38
N PRO A 48 6.35 -14.90 -14.87
CA PRO A 48 6.34 -16.13 -15.64
C PRO A 48 5.38 -16.00 -16.82
N LYS A 49 5.67 -16.70 -17.93
CA LYS A 49 4.76 -16.77 -19.06
C LYS A 49 3.43 -17.37 -18.59
N ALA A 50 2.32 -16.72 -18.92
CA ALA A 50 1.00 -17.19 -18.56
C ALA A 50 0.66 -18.44 -19.38
N GLU A 51 1.04 -19.61 -18.88
CA GLU A 51 0.36 -20.84 -19.26
C GLU A 51 -1.02 -20.80 -18.62
N SER A 52 -2.07 -20.89 -19.42
CA SER A 52 -3.43 -20.89 -18.88
C SER A 52 -3.54 -22.07 -17.91
N PRO A 53 -3.80 -21.83 -16.61
CA PRO A 53 -3.96 -22.94 -15.68
C PRO A 53 -5.16 -23.78 -16.14
N ALA A 54 -5.02 -25.10 -16.06
CA ALA A 54 -6.16 -25.98 -16.22
C ALA A 54 -7.18 -25.64 -15.11
N TRP A 55 -8.31 -25.07 -15.51
CA TRP A 55 -9.41 -24.77 -14.61
C TRP A 55 -10.41 -25.94 -14.66
N PRO A 56 -10.96 -26.39 -13.53
CA PRO A 56 -10.77 -25.90 -12.16
C PRO A 56 -9.44 -26.35 -11.54
N LEU A 57 -8.95 -25.58 -10.56
CA LEU A 57 -7.80 -25.97 -9.73
C LEU A 57 -8.12 -27.25 -8.93
N PRO A 58 -7.13 -28.13 -8.65
CA PRO A 58 -7.33 -29.27 -7.77
C PRO A 58 -7.88 -28.87 -6.39
N GLU A 59 -8.75 -29.71 -5.81
CA GLU A 59 -9.44 -29.43 -4.55
C GLU A 59 -8.45 -29.24 -3.39
N GLU A 60 -7.36 -30.01 -3.38
CA GLU A 60 -6.32 -29.94 -2.35
C GLU A 60 -5.61 -28.58 -2.35
N VAL A 61 -5.37 -28.01 -3.53
CA VAL A 61 -4.76 -26.68 -3.69
C VAL A 61 -5.72 -25.60 -3.19
N GLN A 62 -7.01 -25.72 -3.51
CA GLN A 62 -8.03 -24.79 -3.05
C GLN A 62 -8.20 -24.85 -1.52
N ALA A 63 -8.25 -26.05 -0.95
CA ALA A 63 -8.37 -26.26 0.49
C ALA A 63 -7.16 -25.66 1.25
N LEU A 64 -5.94 -25.87 0.73
CA LEU A 64 -4.74 -25.28 1.30
C LEU A 64 -4.81 -23.75 1.26
N TYR A 65 -5.15 -23.15 0.12
CA TYR A 65 -5.31 -21.70 0.02
C TYR A 65 -6.34 -21.16 1.03
N ASN A 66 -7.52 -21.80 1.12
CA ASN A 66 -8.58 -21.38 2.04
C ASN A 66 -8.14 -21.46 3.51
N SER A 67 -7.44 -22.52 3.90
CA SER A 67 -6.91 -22.66 5.27
C SER A 67 -5.93 -21.53 5.64
N THR A 68 -5.07 -21.12 4.71
CA THR A 68 -4.14 -20.00 4.95
C THR A 68 -4.86 -18.65 5.03
N GLN A 69 -5.89 -18.43 4.22
CA GLN A 69 -6.74 -17.24 4.32
C GLN A 69 -7.43 -17.15 5.68
N GLU A 70 -8.00 -18.25 6.16
CA GLU A 70 -8.67 -18.29 7.47
C GLU A 70 -7.68 -17.97 8.61
N LEU A 71 -6.49 -18.57 8.59
CA LEU A 71 -5.45 -18.31 9.58
C LEU A 71 -5.01 -16.83 9.59
N LEU A 72 -4.87 -16.21 8.42
CA LEU A 72 -4.55 -14.78 8.32
C LEU A 72 -5.67 -13.89 8.89
N GLN A 73 -6.93 -14.24 8.65
CA GLN A 73 -8.08 -13.52 9.20
C GLN A 73 -8.14 -13.64 10.73
N GLN A 74 -7.91 -14.83 11.27
CA GLN A 74 -7.85 -15.05 12.72
C GLN A 74 -6.73 -14.20 13.35
N ARG A 75 -5.54 -14.18 12.75
CA ARG A 75 -4.43 -13.34 13.22
C ARG A 75 -4.76 -11.85 13.19
N ALA A 76 -5.43 -11.39 12.13
CA ALA A 76 -5.83 -9.98 12.01
C ALA A 76 -6.86 -9.59 13.09
N ARG A 77 -7.77 -10.49 13.47
CA ARG A 77 -8.72 -10.25 14.57
C ARG A 77 -8.06 -10.17 15.94
N LEU A 78 -6.95 -10.89 16.13
CA LEU A 78 -6.19 -10.90 17.37
C LEU A 78 -5.16 -9.76 17.47
N GLN A 79 -4.84 -9.10 16.36
CA GLN A 79 -3.98 -7.93 16.39
C GLN A 79 -4.73 -6.77 17.05
N PRO A 80 -4.20 -6.22 18.15
CA PRO A 80 -4.78 -5.00 18.70
C PRO A 80 -4.69 -3.90 17.63
N PRO A 81 -5.69 -2.99 17.54
CA PRO A 81 -5.59 -1.85 16.65
C PRO A 81 -4.31 -1.07 17.00
N GLU A 82 -3.50 -0.73 15.99
CA GLU A 82 -2.37 0.19 16.18
C GLU A 82 -2.93 1.49 16.74
N ARG A 83 -2.63 1.76 18.02
CA ARG A 83 -3.09 2.97 18.65
C ARG A 83 -2.08 4.08 18.41
N PRO A 84 -2.48 5.25 17.87
CA PRO A 84 -1.55 6.33 17.53
C PRO A 84 -0.65 6.79 18.69
N ASP A 85 -1.11 6.62 19.93
CA ASP A 85 -0.38 6.92 21.17
C ASP A 85 0.84 6.02 21.41
N GLU A 86 0.83 4.77 20.95
CA GLU A 86 1.96 3.84 21.12
C GLU A 86 3.17 4.22 20.25
N TYR A 87 2.97 5.04 19.21
CA TYR A 87 4.02 5.53 18.32
C TYR A 87 4.82 6.69 18.94
N TYR A 88 4.19 7.52 19.79
CA TYR A 88 4.83 8.68 20.43
C TYR A 88 5.33 8.41 21.85
N ALA A 89 4.89 7.32 22.49
CA ALA A 89 5.29 6.96 23.86
C ALA A 89 6.64 6.21 23.93
N LYS A 90 7.32 6.01 22.79
CA LYS A 90 8.59 5.28 22.70
C LYS A 90 9.82 6.19 22.50
N GLU A 91 9.64 7.50 22.56
CA GLU A 91 10.73 8.49 22.58
C GLU A 91 11.05 8.98 24.00
#